data_AF-A0A955E8L8-F1
#
_entry.id   AF-A0A955E8L8-F1
#
_cell.length_a   1.000
_cell.length_b   1.000
_cell.length_c   1.000
_cell.angle_alpha   90.00
_cell.angle_beta   90.00
_cell.angle_gamma   90.00
#
_symmetry.space_group_name_H-M   'P 1'
#
loop_
_entity.id
_entity.type
_entity.pdbx_description
1 polymer ?
#
loop_
_entity_poly.entity_id
_entity_poly.type
_entity_poly.pdbx_seq_one_letter_code
_entity_poly.pdbx_strand_id
1 'polypeptide(L)'
;MRPGRHITTLILAACLTSAAGCVTTRDHSASASRLFAEYRFPRTREALRESAYRQPLHENSLLALSQLGMAALADGDIEEATRTLRESYELIESAQINDPARVATSALLSDKNRVWKGEPGEQAMTMYAFGVASALAGNWEDARVGARAATRRLRDYTGTEPDYRYDTVFSAAYLLEAVADAVIGKESTARDLAVAADPRAATVISAIASASFNTIVIVDAGLGPRKGAYGSNLEETGWRARQPAPDAPLVMWFDGQPVGASGPALDVNALVANHRNDPLAEERRARAALGDAAVVGGAVVIGSRQDSSTNALVGLGVIAAGLLAKAGAEADTRFNALLPASSSIGVLSLPPYRAPLVVELAGFPGSRVVLPDFTPGSPDDPSVVYLRLPDLYNAPDFLRSDHLAHPNDASPPRVGDFPWILGGNCVATPTQQTLDIYQAGGYLSGLSVEDLHRLYALEGIVIGAGPRDESQRADPDLYRHILEGGHALFTPAPGTLAYKRIMCTQHAPYTPRSPEAARLYQQYTQSSASPPITGEQP
;
A
#
# COMPACT_ATOMS: atom_id res chain seq x y z
N MET A 1 26.29 31.50 47.18
CA MET A 1 26.01 30.65 46.00
C MET A 1 24.50 30.68 45.75
N ARG A 2 24.05 31.11 44.56
CA ARG A 2 22.61 31.31 44.26
C ARG A 2 22.04 30.03 43.63
N PRO A 3 21.17 29.27 44.31
CA PRO A 3 20.65 27.98 43.83
C PRO A 3 19.67 28.06 42.64
N GLY A 4 19.27 29.27 42.21
CA GLY A 4 18.25 29.45 41.17
C GLY A 4 18.70 29.26 39.71
N ARG A 5 20.01 29.25 39.40
CA ARG A 5 20.50 29.19 38.00
C ARG A 5 20.56 27.77 37.41
N HIS A 6 20.57 26.73 38.23
CA HIS A 6 20.70 25.35 37.74
C HIS A 6 19.36 24.71 37.36
N ILE A 7 18.26 25.14 37.97
CA ILE A 7 16.91 24.60 37.71
C ILE A 7 16.39 25.07 36.33
N THR A 8 16.62 26.34 35.96
CA THR A 8 16.17 26.88 34.67
C THR A 8 16.87 26.21 33.49
N THR A 9 18.17 25.91 33.61
CA THR A 9 18.95 25.24 32.55
C THR A 9 18.53 23.78 32.37
N LEU A 10 18.17 23.07 33.44
CA LEU A 10 17.68 21.69 33.39
C LEU A 10 16.29 21.60 32.73
N ILE A 11 15.39 22.53 33.01
CA ILE A 11 14.04 22.57 32.39
C ILE A 11 14.15 22.88 30.90
N LEU A 12 15.00 23.84 30.49
CA LEU A 12 15.21 24.16 29.08
C LEU A 12 15.84 22.99 28.30
N ALA A 13 16.82 22.30 28.91
CA ALA A 13 17.46 21.14 28.29
C ALA A 13 16.50 19.95 28.12
N ALA A 14 15.60 19.70 29.08
CA ALA A 14 14.59 18.66 28.99
C ALA A 14 13.51 18.95 27.94
N CYS A 15 13.14 20.21 27.72
CA CYS A 15 12.23 20.61 26.64
C CYS A 15 12.87 20.52 25.24
N LEU A 16 14.18 20.73 25.12
CA LEU A 16 14.89 20.63 23.84
C LEU A 16 15.08 19.18 23.36
N THR A 17 15.29 18.22 24.27
CA THR A 17 15.47 16.81 23.90
C THR A 17 14.17 16.11 23.53
N SER A 18 13.03 16.52 24.09
CA SER A 18 11.70 15.95 23.78
C SER A 18 11.14 16.41 22.42
N ALA A 19 11.56 17.58 21.91
CA ALA A 19 11.15 18.08 20.60
C ALA A 19 11.79 17.33 19.41
N ALA A 20 13.00 16.77 19.58
CA ALA A 20 13.73 16.13 18.48
C ALA A 20 13.15 14.77 18.04
N GLY A 21 12.48 14.04 18.93
CA GLY A 21 11.91 12.72 18.63
C GLY A 21 10.60 12.74 17.82
N CYS A 22 9.83 13.83 17.89
CA CYS A 22 8.53 13.93 17.20
C CYS A 22 8.65 14.29 15.71
N VAL A 23 9.80 14.84 15.29
CA VAL A 23 10.02 15.29 13.90
C VAL A 23 10.27 14.09 12.97
N THR A 24 11.02 13.08 13.42
CA THR A 24 11.48 11.98 12.55
C THR A 24 10.34 11.10 12.04
N THR A 25 9.38 10.72 12.87
CA THR A 25 8.27 9.83 12.47
C THR A 25 7.28 10.47 11.49
N ARG A 26 7.00 11.76 11.66
CA ARG A 26 6.09 12.51 10.77
C ARG A 26 6.68 12.66 9.37
N ASP A 27 8.00 12.83 9.27
CA ASP A 27 8.71 12.96 8.01
C ASP A 27 8.72 11.64 7.21
N HIS A 28 8.83 10.48 7.87
CA HIS A 28 8.77 9.18 7.19
C HIS A 28 7.41 8.92 6.53
N SER A 29 6.29 9.17 7.21
CA SER A 29 4.96 8.98 6.61
C SER A 29 4.69 9.95 5.44
N ALA A 30 5.12 11.21 5.57
CA ALA A 30 4.95 12.22 4.51
C ALA A 30 5.77 11.86 3.26
N SER A 31 7.03 11.45 3.45
CA SER A 31 7.89 11.00 2.36
C SER A 31 7.36 9.73 1.68
N ALA A 32 6.89 8.74 2.45
CA ALA A 32 6.27 7.53 1.92
C ALA A 32 5.01 7.86 1.08
N SER A 33 4.12 8.72 1.58
CA SER A 33 2.92 9.12 0.82
C SER A 33 3.26 9.82 -0.49
N ARG A 34 4.33 10.63 -0.53
CA ARG A 34 4.79 11.28 -1.78
C ARG A 34 5.36 10.25 -2.75
N LEU A 35 6.25 9.37 -2.30
CA LEU A 35 6.81 8.30 -3.13
C LEU A 35 5.71 7.41 -3.72
N PHE A 36 4.69 7.10 -2.92
CA PHE A 36 3.55 6.32 -3.36
C PHE A 36 2.75 7.04 -4.47
N ALA A 37 2.50 8.34 -4.31
CA ALA A 37 1.81 9.14 -5.31
C ALA A 37 2.58 9.23 -6.65
N GLU A 38 3.91 9.13 -6.59
CA GLU A 38 4.80 9.13 -7.76
C GLU A 38 5.01 7.73 -8.37
N TYR A 39 4.20 6.73 -8.00
CA TYR A 39 4.34 5.33 -8.43
C TYR A 39 5.69 4.69 -8.04
N ARG A 40 6.38 5.21 -7.01
CA ARG A 40 7.64 4.68 -6.47
C ARG A 40 7.36 3.68 -5.34
N PHE A 41 6.59 2.63 -5.63
CA PHE A 41 6.14 1.67 -4.62
C PHE A 41 7.29 0.93 -3.89
N PRO A 42 8.37 0.47 -4.55
CA PRO A 42 9.50 -0.17 -3.84
C PRO A 42 10.12 0.75 -2.80
N ARG A 43 10.37 2.02 -3.16
CA ARG A 43 10.92 3.03 -2.23
C ARG A 43 9.95 3.39 -1.11
N THR A 44 8.64 3.34 -1.40
CA THR A 44 7.61 3.53 -0.37
C THR A 44 7.69 2.41 0.67
N ARG A 45 7.82 1.16 0.23
CA ARG A 45 7.98 0.00 1.12
C ARG A 45 9.24 0.12 1.96
N GLU A 46 10.37 0.46 1.35
CA GLU A 46 11.65 0.69 2.05
C GLU A 46 11.50 1.75 3.15
N ALA A 47 10.84 2.88 2.85
CA ALA A 47 10.62 3.96 3.81
C ALA A 47 9.70 3.57 4.99
N LEU A 48 8.82 2.59 4.80
CA LEU A 48 7.86 2.12 5.82
C LEU A 48 8.40 0.93 6.62
N ARG A 49 9.29 0.13 6.05
CA ARG A 49 9.76 -1.14 6.61
C ARG A 49 10.36 -1.01 8.01
N GLU A 50 11.23 -0.01 8.19
CA GLU A 50 11.84 0.23 9.49
C GLU A 50 10.76 0.51 10.55
N SER A 51 9.80 1.38 10.25
CA SER A 51 8.71 1.73 11.18
C SER A 51 7.75 0.56 11.46
N ALA A 52 7.57 -0.34 10.50
CA ALA A 52 6.71 -1.52 10.65
C ALA A 52 7.31 -2.57 11.59
N TYR A 53 8.64 -2.78 11.56
CA TYR A 53 9.30 -3.86 12.29
C TYR A 53 10.16 -3.44 13.48
N ARG A 54 10.32 -2.13 13.76
CA ARG A 54 11.22 -1.66 14.84
C ARG A 54 10.88 -2.28 16.19
N GLN A 55 9.60 -2.33 16.59
CA GLN A 55 9.11 -3.01 17.80
C GLN A 55 7.62 -3.40 17.65
N PRO A 56 7.21 -4.62 18.04
CA PRO A 56 5.79 -4.99 18.14
C PRO A 56 5.08 -4.08 19.14
N LEU A 57 3.87 -3.60 18.79
CA LEU A 57 3.04 -2.73 19.64
C LEU A 57 3.64 -1.36 19.99
N HIS A 58 4.58 -0.83 19.19
CA HIS A 58 4.93 0.58 19.25
C HIS A 58 3.74 1.44 18.76
N GLU A 59 3.71 2.70 19.15
CA GLU A 59 2.58 3.62 18.92
C GLU A 59 2.08 3.69 17.47
N ASN A 60 2.97 3.42 16.50
CA ASN A 60 2.69 3.51 15.06
C ASN A 60 2.83 2.17 14.32
N SER A 61 3.12 1.04 14.99
CA SER A 61 3.42 -0.21 14.29
C SER A 61 2.26 -0.68 13.42
N LEU A 62 1.02 -0.58 13.91
CA LEU A 62 -0.15 -0.96 13.12
C LEU A 62 -0.37 -0.06 11.90
N LEU A 63 -0.14 1.25 12.04
CA LEU A 63 -0.20 2.18 10.92
C LEU A 63 0.84 1.83 9.86
N ALA A 64 2.08 1.63 10.30
CA ALA A 64 3.19 1.29 9.43
C ALA A 64 3.01 -0.07 8.74
N LEU A 65 2.48 -1.08 9.43
CA LEU A 65 2.15 -2.39 8.85
C LEU A 65 1.04 -2.28 7.80
N SER A 66 -0.05 -1.56 8.10
CA SER A 66 -1.15 -1.34 7.15
C SER A 66 -0.67 -0.59 5.89
N GLN A 67 0.14 0.46 6.06
CA GLN A 67 0.74 1.19 4.95
C GLN A 67 1.73 0.32 4.16
N LEU A 68 2.61 -0.42 4.84
CA LEU A 68 3.57 -1.30 4.18
C LEU A 68 2.85 -2.36 3.35
N GLY A 69 1.79 -2.95 3.89
CA GLY A 69 0.98 -3.94 3.18
C GLY A 69 0.26 -3.40 1.96
N MET A 70 -0.31 -2.19 2.04
CA MET A 70 -0.90 -1.52 0.87
C MET A 70 0.16 -1.12 -0.17
N ALA A 71 1.36 -0.71 0.27
CA ALA A 71 2.47 -0.41 -0.63
C ALA A 71 3.00 -1.67 -1.33
N ALA A 72 3.13 -2.78 -0.61
CA ALA A 72 3.48 -4.09 -1.15
C ALA A 72 2.43 -4.60 -2.15
N LEU A 73 1.14 -4.44 -1.83
CA LEU A 73 0.04 -4.79 -2.71
C LEU A 73 0.07 -3.99 -4.01
N ALA A 74 0.33 -2.67 -3.94
CA ALA A 74 0.51 -1.81 -5.11
C ALA A 74 1.75 -2.17 -5.95
N ASP A 75 2.80 -2.65 -5.29
CA ASP A 75 4.04 -3.12 -5.90
C ASP A 75 3.99 -4.59 -6.35
N GLY A 76 2.82 -5.25 -6.28
CA GLY A 76 2.67 -6.65 -6.69
C GLY A 76 3.48 -7.67 -5.89
N ASP A 77 4.05 -7.28 -4.73
CA ASP A 77 4.69 -8.21 -3.79
C ASP A 77 3.61 -8.82 -2.90
N ILE A 78 2.95 -9.84 -3.45
CA ILE A 78 1.76 -10.46 -2.85
C ILE A 78 2.09 -11.15 -1.53
N GLU A 79 3.31 -11.66 -1.38
CA GLU A 79 3.77 -12.30 -0.15
C GLU A 79 3.94 -11.28 0.98
N GLU A 80 4.67 -10.18 0.76
CA GLU A 80 4.81 -9.12 1.77
C GLU A 80 3.45 -8.46 2.08
N ALA A 81 2.62 -8.23 1.06
CA ALA A 81 1.28 -7.70 1.23
C ALA A 81 0.43 -8.59 2.14
N THR A 82 0.31 -9.89 1.82
CA THR A 82 -0.51 -10.84 2.57
C THR A 82 -0.03 -10.96 4.01
N ARG A 83 1.28 -11.09 4.23
CA ARG A 83 1.87 -11.22 5.56
C ARG A 83 1.61 -10.00 6.43
N THR A 84 1.93 -8.80 5.92
CA THR A 84 1.81 -7.55 6.70
C THR A 84 0.37 -7.12 6.94
N LEU A 85 -0.52 -7.35 5.97
CA LEU A 85 -1.95 -7.08 6.13
C LEU A 85 -2.62 -8.09 7.06
N ARG A 86 -2.20 -9.36 7.05
CA ARG A 86 -2.65 -10.36 8.04
C ARG A 86 -2.21 -9.98 9.45
N GLU A 87 -0.95 -9.61 9.63
CA GLU A 87 -0.42 -9.15 10.93
C GLU A 87 -1.19 -7.91 11.41
N SER A 88 -1.48 -6.97 10.50
CA SER A 88 -2.33 -5.81 10.81
C SER A 88 -3.74 -6.22 11.25
N TYR A 89 -4.36 -7.18 10.54
CA TYR A 89 -5.67 -7.73 10.88
C TYR A 89 -5.68 -8.38 12.26
N GLU A 90 -4.70 -9.24 12.56
CA GLU A 90 -4.57 -9.93 13.85
C GLU A 90 -4.39 -8.93 14.99
N LEU A 91 -3.56 -7.90 14.78
CA LEU A 91 -3.39 -6.81 15.72
C LEU A 91 -4.73 -6.07 15.96
N ILE A 92 -5.44 -5.68 14.90
CA ILE A 92 -6.73 -4.98 14.97
C ILE A 92 -7.81 -5.81 15.71
N GLU A 93 -7.77 -7.13 15.60
CA GLU A 93 -8.67 -8.06 16.30
C GLU A 93 -8.21 -8.38 17.73
N SER A 94 -6.93 -8.20 18.05
CA SER A 94 -6.39 -8.50 19.38
C SER A 94 -6.90 -7.50 20.43
N ALA A 95 -7.48 -8.03 21.53
CA ALA A 95 -7.94 -7.22 22.66
C ALA A 95 -6.80 -6.49 23.40
N GLN A 96 -5.55 -6.90 23.17
CA GLN A 96 -4.37 -6.47 23.93
C GLN A 96 -3.79 -5.11 23.56
N ILE A 97 -4.20 -4.50 22.44
CA ILE A 97 -3.61 -3.22 22.00
C ILE A 97 -3.89 -2.08 23.00
N ASN A 98 -4.91 -2.20 23.85
CA ASN A 98 -5.25 -1.23 24.89
C ASN A 98 -5.45 -1.91 26.26
N ASP A 99 -4.43 -2.59 26.78
CA ASP A 99 -4.41 -3.03 28.19
C ASP A 99 -4.81 -1.84 29.10
N PRO A 100 -5.85 -1.97 29.95
CA PRO A 100 -6.29 -0.92 30.86
C PRO A 100 -5.16 -0.26 31.66
N ALA A 101 -4.12 -1.02 32.02
CA ALA A 101 -2.97 -0.51 32.76
C ALA A 101 -2.08 0.45 31.93
N ARG A 102 -1.93 0.20 30.62
CA ARG A 102 -1.23 1.09 29.69
C ARG A 102 -2.08 2.31 29.32
N VAL A 103 -3.38 2.13 29.20
CA VAL A 103 -4.33 3.22 28.89
C VAL A 103 -4.43 4.22 30.05
N ALA A 104 -4.46 3.76 31.30
CA ALA A 104 -4.57 4.65 32.47
C ALA A 104 -3.38 5.63 32.59
N THR A 105 -2.15 5.15 32.31
CA THR A 105 -0.94 5.99 32.40
C THR A 105 -0.79 6.93 31.18
N SER A 106 -1.17 6.49 29.98
CA SER A 106 -1.10 7.31 28.76
C SER A 106 -2.22 8.35 28.65
N ALA A 107 -3.43 8.01 29.11
CA ALA A 107 -4.57 8.93 29.14
C ALA A 107 -4.24 10.19 29.95
N LEU A 108 -3.48 10.10 31.04
CA LEU A 108 -3.13 11.26 31.87
C LEU A 108 -2.10 12.22 31.24
N LEU A 109 -1.33 11.80 30.22
CA LEU A 109 -0.18 12.56 29.73
C LEU A 109 -0.32 13.07 28.28
N SER A 110 -0.82 12.26 27.34
CA SER A 110 -1.05 12.69 25.94
C SER A 110 -1.72 11.58 25.11
N ASP A 111 -2.72 11.93 24.30
CA ASP A 111 -3.35 11.01 23.33
C ASP A 111 -2.35 10.49 22.27
N LYS A 112 -1.26 11.23 22.02
CA LYS A 112 -0.23 10.86 21.04
C LYS A 112 0.52 9.57 21.43
N ASN A 113 0.56 9.25 22.72
CA ASN A 113 1.30 8.08 23.22
C ASN A 113 0.49 6.77 23.15
N ARG A 114 -0.73 6.81 22.60
CA ARG A 114 -1.55 5.61 22.41
C ARG A 114 -1.15 4.90 21.13
N VAL A 115 -1.24 3.57 21.16
CA VAL A 115 -1.12 2.76 19.95
C VAL A 115 -2.22 3.16 18.97
N TRP A 116 -1.80 3.61 17.80
CA TRP A 116 -2.70 3.94 16.71
C TRP A 116 -3.47 2.68 16.32
N LYS A 117 -4.80 2.76 16.38
CA LYS A 117 -5.71 1.70 15.92
C LYS A 117 -6.37 2.02 14.57
N GLY A 118 -6.28 3.28 14.12
CA GLY A 118 -7.07 3.79 13.01
C GLY A 118 -8.55 3.97 13.36
N GLU A 119 -9.26 4.75 12.55
CA GLU A 119 -10.72 4.83 12.60
C GLU A 119 -11.36 3.54 12.02
N PRO A 120 -12.64 3.24 12.33
CA PRO A 120 -13.33 2.06 11.80
C PRO A 120 -13.23 1.90 10.27
N GLY A 121 -13.36 3.01 9.52
CA GLY A 121 -13.19 3.01 8.06
C GLY A 121 -11.78 2.60 7.61
N GLU A 122 -10.73 3.07 8.30
CA GLU A 122 -9.34 2.72 7.98
C GLU A 122 -9.04 1.25 8.31
N GLN A 123 -9.58 0.76 9.43
CA GLN A 123 -9.48 -0.64 9.83
C GLN A 123 -10.18 -1.55 8.82
N ALA A 124 -11.41 -1.20 8.42
CA ALA A 124 -12.16 -1.93 7.41
C ALA A 124 -11.44 -1.96 6.05
N MET A 125 -10.84 -0.84 5.63
CA MET A 125 -10.00 -0.81 4.42
C MET A 125 -8.75 -1.68 4.53
N THR A 126 -8.13 -1.78 5.71
CA THR A 126 -6.99 -2.68 5.94
C THR A 126 -7.41 -4.14 5.78
N MET A 127 -8.58 -4.52 6.32
CA MET A 127 -9.15 -5.87 6.18
C MET A 127 -9.56 -6.19 4.74
N TYR A 128 -10.13 -5.21 4.04
CA TYR A 128 -10.44 -5.34 2.61
C TYR A 128 -9.16 -5.54 1.79
N ALA A 129 -8.11 -4.75 2.03
CA ALA A 129 -6.82 -4.94 1.37
C ALA A 129 -6.21 -6.32 1.65
N PHE A 130 -6.34 -6.84 2.88
CA PHE A 130 -5.96 -8.23 3.18
C PHE A 130 -6.74 -9.23 2.32
N GLY A 131 -8.04 -9.02 2.15
CA GLY A 131 -8.88 -9.83 1.28
C GLY A 131 -8.41 -9.81 -0.17
N VAL A 132 -8.08 -8.63 -0.69
CA VAL A 132 -7.55 -8.44 -2.06
C VAL A 132 -6.20 -9.14 -2.24
N ALA A 133 -5.27 -8.95 -1.30
CA ALA A 133 -3.96 -9.61 -1.33
C ALA A 133 -4.11 -11.15 -1.31
N SER A 134 -5.03 -11.66 -0.49
CA SER A 134 -5.31 -13.10 -0.42
C SER A 134 -5.92 -13.64 -1.72
N ALA A 135 -6.80 -12.88 -2.38
CA ALA A 135 -7.35 -13.24 -3.69
C ALA A 135 -6.26 -13.30 -4.78
N LEU A 136 -5.34 -12.33 -4.81
CA LEU A 136 -4.18 -12.36 -5.70
C LEU A 136 -3.24 -13.54 -5.43
N ALA A 137 -3.20 -14.03 -4.19
CA ALA A 137 -2.48 -15.23 -3.80
C ALA A 137 -3.22 -16.55 -4.11
N GLY A 138 -4.43 -16.49 -4.67
CA GLY A 138 -5.30 -17.67 -4.87
C GLY A 138 -5.95 -18.22 -3.59
N ASN A 139 -5.77 -17.55 -2.44
CA ASN A 139 -6.29 -17.96 -1.14
C ASN A 139 -7.72 -17.43 -0.94
N TRP A 140 -8.69 -17.97 -1.67
CA TRP A 140 -10.07 -17.49 -1.68
C TRP A 140 -10.80 -17.60 -0.33
N GLU A 141 -10.44 -18.56 0.52
CA GLU A 141 -11.00 -18.64 1.87
C GLU A 141 -10.55 -17.45 2.74
N ASP A 142 -9.28 -17.09 2.69
CA ASP A 142 -8.75 -15.91 3.39
C ASP A 142 -9.28 -14.61 2.77
N ALA A 143 -9.43 -14.57 1.44
CA ALA A 143 -10.04 -13.44 0.75
C ALA A 143 -11.45 -13.13 1.29
N ARG A 144 -12.26 -14.19 1.43
CA ARG A 144 -13.58 -14.14 2.05
C ARG A 144 -13.54 -13.68 3.50
N VAL A 145 -12.60 -14.20 4.30
CA VAL A 145 -12.43 -13.80 5.71
C VAL A 145 -12.11 -12.31 5.82
N GLY A 146 -11.17 -11.80 5.03
CA GLY A 146 -10.81 -10.37 5.01
C GLY A 146 -11.97 -9.48 4.60
N ALA A 147 -12.69 -9.84 3.54
CA ALA A 147 -13.88 -9.12 3.06
C ALA A 147 -14.99 -9.05 4.12
N ARG A 148 -15.30 -10.18 4.75
CA ARG A 148 -16.32 -10.26 5.82
C ARG A 148 -15.90 -9.50 7.07
N ALA A 149 -14.62 -9.56 7.44
CA ALA A 149 -14.10 -8.81 8.56
C ALA A 149 -14.25 -7.30 8.33
N ALA A 150 -14.00 -6.81 7.12
CA ALA A 150 -14.17 -5.40 6.77
C ALA A 150 -15.60 -4.90 7.00
N THR A 151 -16.61 -5.66 6.57
CA THR A 151 -18.03 -5.28 6.73
C THR A 151 -18.50 -5.41 8.18
N ARG A 152 -18.09 -6.47 8.87
CA ARG A 152 -18.36 -6.66 10.32
C ARG A 152 -17.78 -5.52 11.13
N ARG A 153 -16.54 -5.11 10.83
CA ARG A 153 -15.85 -4.03 11.56
C ARG A 153 -16.64 -2.74 11.55
N LEU A 154 -17.26 -2.37 10.44
CA LEU A 154 -18.11 -1.18 10.39
C LEU A 154 -19.39 -1.36 11.22
N ARG A 155 -20.03 -2.53 11.16
CA ARG A 155 -21.26 -2.83 11.91
C ARG A 155 -21.05 -2.76 13.42
N ASP A 156 -19.96 -3.31 13.94
CA ASP A 156 -19.69 -3.35 15.39
C ASP A 156 -19.54 -1.94 16.00
N TYR A 157 -19.07 -0.96 15.20
CA TYR A 157 -18.96 0.43 15.64
C TYR A 157 -20.27 1.22 15.59
N THR A 158 -21.31 0.72 14.90
CA THR A 158 -22.63 1.36 14.82
C THR A 158 -23.55 1.05 16.03
N GLY A 159 -22.99 0.57 17.14
CA GLY A 159 -23.72 0.00 18.28
C GLY A 159 -24.92 0.80 18.84
N THR A 160 -26.03 0.07 19.02
CA THR A 160 -27.22 0.31 19.89
C THR A 160 -28.15 1.50 19.68
N GLU A 161 -27.77 2.58 18.99
CA GLU A 161 -28.76 3.63 18.68
C GLU A 161 -29.58 3.24 17.43
N PRO A 162 -30.90 3.02 17.56
CA PRO A 162 -31.73 2.51 16.47
C PRO A 162 -31.81 3.44 15.25
N ASP A 163 -31.45 4.72 15.40
CA ASP A 163 -31.46 5.73 14.34
C ASP A 163 -30.14 5.84 13.56
N TYR A 164 -29.05 5.21 14.02
CA TYR A 164 -27.75 5.21 13.34
C TYR A 164 -27.43 3.87 12.68
N ARG A 165 -28.40 3.31 11.95
CA ARG A 165 -28.10 2.31 10.91
C ARG A 165 -27.43 3.04 9.75
N TYR A 166 -26.11 3.19 9.81
CA TYR A 166 -25.36 3.35 8.56
C TYR A 166 -25.60 2.07 7.76
N ASP A 167 -26.49 2.12 6.78
CA ASP A 167 -26.53 1.14 5.70
C ASP A 167 -25.09 1.01 5.22
N THR A 168 -24.46 -0.13 5.51
CA THR A 168 -23.01 -0.22 5.47
C THR A 168 -22.57 -0.12 4.02
N VAL A 169 -22.19 1.09 3.58
CA VAL A 169 -21.80 1.40 2.20
C VAL A 169 -20.38 0.89 1.93
N PHE A 170 -20.19 -0.42 2.02
CA PHE A 170 -18.95 -1.11 1.66
C PHE A 170 -19.22 -2.16 0.59
N SER A 171 -19.87 -1.74 -0.51
CA SER A 171 -20.23 -2.63 -1.61
C SER A 171 -19.00 -3.37 -2.19
N ALA A 172 -17.82 -2.74 -2.26
CA ALA A 172 -16.59 -3.41 -2.66
C ALA A 172 -16.22 -4.65 -1.81
N ALA A 173 -16.40 -4.61 -0.49
CA ALA A 173 -16.13 -5.77 0.37
C ALA A 173 -17.19 -6.87 0.18
N TYR A 174 -18.47 -6.51 0.05
CA TYR A 174 -19.51 -7.50 -0.26
C TYR A 174 -19.32 -8.14 -1.65
N LEU A 175 -18.90 -7.37 -2.65
CA LEU A 175 -18.55 -7.89 -3.97
C LEU A 175 -17.37 -8.87 -3.90
N LEU A 176 -16.31 -8.52 -3.16
CA LEU A 176 -15.16 -9.43 -2.98
C LEU A 176 -15.56 -10.72 -2.24
N GLU A 177 -16.40 -10.61 -1.21
CA GLU A 177 -16.96 -11.78 -0.51
C GLU A 177 -17.80 -12.66 -1.46
N ALA A 178 -18.65 -12.04 -2.28
CA ALA A 178 -19.50 -12.76 -3.24
C ALA A 178 -18.70 -13.46 -4.34
N VAL A 179 -17.62 -12.84 -4.81
CA VAL A 179 -16.65 -13.46 -5.74
C VAL A 179 -15.99 -14.66 -5.06
N ALA A 180 -15.45 -14.48 -3.86
CA ALA A 180 -14.76 -15.54 -3.14
C ALA A 180 -15.68 -16.73 -2.83
N ASP A 181 -16.93 -16.47 -2.39
CA ASP A 181 -17.96 -17.48 -2.20
C ASP A 181 -18.25 -18.24 -3.50
N ALA A 182 -18.35 -17.54 -4.64
CA ALA A 182 -18.60 -18.18 -5.93
C ALA A 182 -17.45 -19.11 -6.36
N VAL A 183 -16.20 -18.66 -6.23
CA VAL A 183 -15.01 -19.48 -6.59
C VAL A 183 -14.92 -20.75 -5.75
N ILE A 184 -15.21 -20.67 -4.45
CA ILE A 184 -15.14 -21.83 -3.53
C ILE A 184 -16.46 -22.61 -3.42
N GLY A 185 -17.44 -22.31 -4.28
CA GLY A 185 -18.73 -23.00 -4.33
C GLY A 185 -19.59 -22.87 -3.06
N LYS A 186 -19.48 -21.76 -2.32
CA LYS A 186 -20.30 -21.47 -1.13
C LYS A 186 -21.49 -20.57 -1.49
N GLU A 187 -22.59 -20.76 -0.77
CA GLU A 187 -23.74 -19.86 -0.84
C GLU A 187 -23.35 -18.47 -0.30
N SER A 188 -23.79 -17.41 -0.99
CA SER A 188 -23.39 -16.06 -0.66
C SER A 188 -24.58 -15.15 -0.36
N THR A 189 -24.69 -14.74 0.90
CA THR A 189 -25.57 -13.64 1.30
C THR A 189 -25.00 -12.27 0.94
N ALA A 190 -23.71 -12.20 0.57
CA ALA A 190 -23.04 -10.94 0.24
C ALA A 190 -23.55 -10.33 -1.08
N ARG A 191 -24.13 -11.15 -1.97
CA ARG A 191 -24.71 -10.69 -3.24
C ARG A 191 -25.84 -9.67 -3.02
N ASP A 192 -26.80 -10.03 -2.17
CA ASP A 192 -27.94 -9.17 -1.87
C ASP A 192 -27.50 -7.92 -1.10
N LEU A 193 -26.54 -8.07 -0.19
CA LEU A 193 -25.98 -6.95 0.57
C LEU A 193 -25.19 -5.98 -0.31
N ALA A 194 -24.48 -6.46 -1.35
CA ALA A 194 -23.78 -5.60 -2.29
C ALA A 194 -24.75 -4.71 -3.08
N VAL A 195 -25.86 -5.27 -3.56
CA VAL A 195 -26.91 -4.53 -4.29
C VAL A 195 -27.67 -3.58 -3.37
N ALA A 196 -27.95 -4.00 -2.14
CA ALA A 196 -28.58 -3.14 -1.15
C ALA A 196 -27.68 -1.95 -0.78
N ALA A 197 -26.36 -2.16 -0.69
CA ALA A 197 -25.39 -1.11 -0.39
C ALA A 197 -25.16 -0.15 -1.58
N ASP A 198 -25.12 -0.68 -2.81
CA ASP A 198 -25.06 0.12 -4.04
C ASP A 198 -25.78 -0.61 -5.18
N PRO A 199 -26.94 -0.11 -5.67
CA PRO A 199 -27.67 -0.75 -6.77
C PRO A 199 -26.86 -0.95 -8.05
N ARG A 200 -25.79 -0.17 -8.27
CA ARG A 200 -24.89 -0.32 -9.43
C ARG A 200 -24.09 -1.64 -9.37
N ALA A 201 -23.98 -2.27 -8.20
CA ALA A 201 -23.37 -3.57 -8.02
C ALA A 201 -24.14 -4.70 -8.73
N ALA A 202 -25.43 -4.50 -9.08
CA ALA A 202 -26.26 -5.52 -9.72
C ALA A 202 -25.64 -6.10 -11.00
N THR A 203 -24.96 -5.28 -11.80
CA THR A 203 -24.26 -5.74 -13.02
C THR A 203 -23.15 -6.73 -12.68
N VAL A 204 -22.34 -6.44 -11.66
CA VAL A 204 -21.24 -7.32 -11.22
C VAL A 204 -21.79 -8.58 -10.58
N ILE A 205 -22.84 -8.47 -9.75
CA ILE A 205 -23.52 -9.62 -9.13
C ILE A 205 -24.10 -10.56 -10.18
N SER A 206 -24.68 -10.05 -11.27
CA SER A 206 -25.17 -10.89 -12.36
C SER A 206 -24.06 -11.69 -13.02
N ALA A 207 -22.86 -11.11 -13.17
CA ALA A 207 -21.69 -11.81 -13.70
C ALA A 207 -21.12 -12.85 -12.72
N ILE A 208 -21.16 -12.57 -11.41
CA ILE A 208 -20.77 -13.52 -10.36
C ILE A 208 -21.75 -14.70 -10.31
N ALA A 209 -23.06 -14.42 -10.44
CA ALA A 209 -24.11 -15.43 -10.37
C ALA A 209 -24.07 -16.45 -11.50
N SER A 210 -23.50 -16.11 -12.67
CA SER A 210 -23.31 -17.07 -13.76
C SER A 210 -22.22 -18.10 -13.46
N ALA A 211 -21.34 -17.85 -12.48
CA ALA A 211 -20.17 -18.67 -12.15
C ALA A 211 -19.27 -19.02 -13.35
N SER A 212 -19.34 -18.22 -14.42
CA SER A 212 -18.58 -18.43 -15.66
C SER A 212 -17.40 -17.48 -15.82
N PHE A 213 -17.19 -16.60 -14.85
CA PHE A 213 -16.13 -15.62 -14.90
C PHE A 213 -14.77 -16.27 -14.67
N ASN A 214 -13.75 -15.75 -15.34
CA ASN A 214 -12.38 -16.25 -15.23
C ASN A 214 -11.35 -15.12 -15.03
N THR A 215 -11.84 -13.90 -14.84
CA THR A 215 -11.01 -12.73 -14.60
C THR A 215 -11.74 -11.76 -13.68
N ILE A 216 -11.02 -11.26 -12.68
CA ILE A 216 -11.49 -10.26 -11.72
C ILE A 216 -10.56 -9.06 -11.83
N VAL A 217 -11.10 -7.85 -11.94
CA VAL A 217 -10.34 -6.61 -12.04
C VAL A 217 -10.71 -5.72 -10.87
N ILE A 218 -9.73 -5.35 -10.06
CA ILE A 218 -9.88 -4.47 -8.90
C ILE A 218 -9.04 -3.21 -9.15
N VAL A 219 -9.68 -2.04 -9.10
CA VAL A 219 -9.02 -0.76 -9.32
C VAL A 219 -9.22 0.15 -8.11
N ASP A 220 -8.11 0.45 -7.45
CA ASP A 220 -8.03 1.39 -6.33
C ASP A 220 -7.50 2.73 -6.85
N ALA A 221 -8.37 3.72 -6.94
CA ALA A 221 -8.12 4.97 -7.64
C ALA A 221 -8.00 6.16 -6.69
N GLY A 222 -7.08 7.05 -7.01
CA GLY A 222 -6.79 8.31 -6.32
C GLY A 222 -6.18 8.15 -4.92
N LEU A 223 -5.96 9.27 -4.26
CA LEU A 223 -5.50 9.37 -2.89
C LEU A 223 -6.67 9.68 -1.95
N GLY A 224 -6.90 8.79 -0.99
CA GLY A 224 -7.99 8.85 -0.02
C GLY A 224 -7.90 10.04 0.94
N PRO A 225 -8.80 10.11 1.93
CA PRO A 225 -8.94 11.30 2.75
C PRO A 225 -7.74 11.47 3.69
N ARG A 226 -7.50 12.72 4.08
CA ARG A 226 -6.50 13.12 5.08
C ARG A 226 -7.21 13.48 6.39
N LYS A 227 -6.68 12.99 7.50
CA LYS A 227 -7.09 13.41 8.84
C LYS A 227 -6.38 14.72 9.20
N GLY A 228 -7.13 15.67 9.75
CA GLY A 228 -6.66 16.95 10.25
C GLY A 228 -7.22 17.25 11.63
N ALA A 229 -6.58 18.19 12.34
CA ALA A 229 -7.10 18.73 13.58
C ALA A 229 -7.74 20.11 13.32
N TYR A 230 -8.81 20.39 14.05
CA TYR A 230 -9.64 21.59 13.95
C TYR A 230 -10.03 22.07 15.36
N GLY A 231 -10.67 23.23 15.46
CA GLY A 231 -10.94 23.92 16.73
C GLY A 231 -9.86 24.95 17.06
N SER A 232 -10.14 25.81 18.04
CA SER A 232 -9.19 26.88 18.44
C SER A 232 -7.91 26.33 19.06
N ASN A 233 -7.98 25.10 19.59
CA ASN A 233 -6.91 24.42 20.30
C ASN A 233 -6.54 23.07 19.63
N LEU A 234 -6.96 22.84 18.37
CA LEU A 234 -6.72 21.61 17.60
C LEU A 234 -7.28 20.34 18.28
N GLU A 235 -8.36 20.49 19.04
CA GLU A 235 -8.95 19.48 19.90
C GLU A 235 -9.93 18.54 19.18
N GLU A 236 -10.37 18.89 17.98
CA GLU A 236 -11.28 18.07 17.17
C GLU A 236 -10.56 17.46 15.97
N THR A 237 -10.92 16.23 15.61
CA THR A 237 -10.46 15.64 14.34
C THR A 237 -11.41 15.96 13.20
N GLY A 238 -10.96 15.84 11.97
CA GLY A 238 -11.82 15.91 10.80
C GLY A 238 -11.15 15.30 9.58
N TRP A 239 -11.98 14.89 8.61
CA TRP A 239 -11.52 14.27 7.38
C TRP A 239 -11.74 15.21 6.20
N ARG A 240 -10.73 15.31 5.34
CA ARG A 240 -10.80 16.05 4.09
C ARG A 240 -10.30 15.19 2.95
N ALA A 241 -11.10 15.05 1.89
CA ALA A 241 -10.67 14.39 0.67
C ALA A 241 -9.40 15.05 0.12
N ARG A 242 -8.35 14.25 -0.16
CA ARG A 242 -7.16 14.73 -0.89
C ARG A 242 -7.45 14.84 -2.38
N GLN A 243 -8.19 13.86 -2.89
CA GLN A 243 -8.74 13.84 -4.24
C GLN A 243 -10.22 13.40 -4.15
N PRO A 244 -11.09 13.92 -5.03
CA PRO A 244 -12.46 13.43 -5.11
C PRO A 244 -12.47 11.95 -5.52
N ALA A 245 -13.43 11.19 -5.01
CA ALA A 245 -13.68 9.85 -5.51
C ALA A 245 -14.22 9.94 -6.95
N PRO A 246 -13.60 9.30 -7.95
CA PRO A 246 -14.13 9.29 -9.30
C PRO A 246 -15.48 8.57 -9.33
N ASP A 247 -16.54 9.30 -9.69
CA ASP A 247 -17.85 8.71 -9.98
C ASP A 247 -17.94 8.31 -11.45
N ALA A 248 -17.03 7.44 -11.87
CA ALA A 248 -16.91 6.98 -13.25
C ALA A 248 -16.88 5.45 -13.30
N PRO A 249 -17.51 4.84 -14.32
CA PRO A 249 -17.44 3.40 -14.50
C PRO A 249 -16.02 2.99 -14.91
N LEU A 250 -15.60 1.86 -14.35
CA LEU A 250 -14.52 1.04 -14.88
C LEU A 250 -14.97 0.44 -16.21
N VAL A 251 -14.22 0.69 -17.28
CA VAL A 251 -14.45 0.14 -18.63
C VAL A 251 -13.27 -0.71 -19.04
N MET A 252 -13.55 -1.84 -19.68
CA MET A 252 -12.55 -2.86 -19.96
C MET A 252 -12.67 -3.35 -21.41
N TRP A 253 -11.52 -3.52 -22.07
CA TRP A 253 -11.40 -4.11 -23.40
C TRP A 253 -10.43 -5.26 -23.39
N PHE A 254 -10.75 -6.31 -24.11
CA PHE A 254 -9.87 -7.45 -24.32
C PHE A 254 -9.72 -7.67 -25.83
N ASP A 255 -8.49 -7.70 -26.32
CA ASP A 255 -8.21 -7.84 -27.76
C ASP A 255 -8.93 -6.75 -28.60
N GLY A 256 -8.95 -5.52 -28.07
CA GLY A 256 -9.63 -4.37 -28.68
C GLY A 256 -11.17 -4.39 -28.60
N GLN A 257 -11.79 -5.47 -28.13
CA GLN A 257 -13.25 -5.57 -27.99
C GLN A 257 -13.70 -5.17 -26.57
N PRO A 258 -14.80 -4.41 -26.41
CA PRO A 258 -15.35 -4.10 -25.10
C PRO A 258 -15.87 -5.37 -24.44
N VAL A 259 -15.41 -5.67 -23.22
CA VAL A 259 -15.75 -6.92 -22.50
C VAL A 259 -16.53 -6.70 -21.22
N GLY A 260 -16.59 -5.48 -20.71
CA GLY A 260 -17.39 -5.18 -19.53
C GLY A 260 -17.24 -3.75 -19.06
N ALA A 261 -18.18 -3.36 -18.20
CA ALA A 261 -18.09 -2.15 -17.41
C ALA A 261 -18.67 -2.38 -16.01
N SER A 262 -18.12 -1.72 -15.00
CA SER A 262 -18.66 -1.72 -13.64
C SER A 262 -18.62 -0.32 -13.04
N GLY A 263 -19.63 0.03 -12.24
CA GLY A 263 -19.61 1.28 -11.48
C GLY A 263 -18.56 1.26 -10.36
N PRO A 264 -18.26 2.41 -9.74
CA PRO A 264 -17.46 2.44 -8.53
C PRO A 264 -18.16 1.63 -7.43
N ALA A 265 -17.40 0.79 -6.74
CA ALA A 265 -17.91 -0.10 -5.70
C ALA A 265 -17.75 0.49 -4.28
N LEU A 266 -16.94 1.54 -4.13
CA LEU A 266 -16.70 2.21 -2.86
C LEU A 266 -16.21 3.64 -3.05
N ASP A 267 -16.80 4.58 -2.33
CA ASP A 267 -16.21 5.90 -2.04
C ASP A 267 -15.56 5.85 -0.66
N VAL A 268 -14.22 5.85 -0.63
CA VAL A 268 -13.45 5.77 0.61
C VAL A 268 -13.47 7.08 1.37
N ASN A 269 -13.58 8.22 0.67
CA ASN A 269 -13.71 9.52 1.32
C ASN A 269 -14.99 9.55 2.16
N ALA A 270 -16.11 9.13 1.58
CA ALA A 270 -17.39 9.02 2.27
C ALA A 270 -17.35 7.97 3.39
N LEU A 271 -16.79 6.79 3.12
CA LEU A 271 -16.68 5.70 4.11
C LEU A 271 -16.02 6.17 5.41
N VAL A 272 -14.83 6.77 5.29
CA VAL A 272 -14.03 7.20 6.44
C VAL A 272 -14.63 8.43 7.12
N ALA A 273 -15.22 9.36 6.35
CA ALA A 273 -15.89 10.53 6.92
C ALA A 273 -17.14 10.16 7.74
N ASN A 274 -17.93 9.20 7.26
CA ASN A 274 -19.19 8.77 7.89
C ASN A 274 -18.97 7.87 9.11
N HIS A 275 -17.91 7.07 9.13
CA HIS A 275 -17.60 6.17 10.26
C HIS A 275 -16.55 6.76 11.21
N ARG A 276 -16.57 8.08 11.39
CA ARG A 276 -15.69 8.77 12.35
C ARG A 276 -16.11 8.41 13.77
N ASN A 277 -15.16 7.99 14.59
CA ASN A 277 -15.37 7.80 16.01
C ASN A 277 -14.43 8.71 16.81
N ASP A 278 -14.96 9.84 17.31
CA ASP A 278 -14.17 10.78 18.12
C ASP A 278 -14.73 10.93 19.55
N PRO A 279 -14.72 9.85 20.36
CA PRO A 279 -15.37 9.84 21.67
C PRO A 279 -14.63 10.72 22.68
N LEU A 280 -13.38 11.11 22.38
CA LEU A 280 -12.53 11.92 23.24
C LEU A 280 -12.59 13.42 22.92
N ALA A 281 -13.38 13.83 21.92
CA ALA A 281 -13.49 15.25 21.56
C ALA A 281 -13.93 16.10 22.76
N GLU A 282 -14.90 15.64 23.55
CA GLU A 282 -15.37 16.35 24.74
C GLU A 282 -14.28 16.45 25.82
N GLU A 283 -13.57 15.35 26.08
CA GLU A 283 -12.46 15.33 27.04
C GLU A 283 -11.34 16.30 26.62
N ARG A 284 -10.98 16.33 25.34
CA ARG A 284 -9.95 17.25 24.81
C ARG A 284 -10.41 18.70 24.88
N ARG A 285 -11.69 19.01 24.57
CA ARG A 285 -12.25 20.36 24.79
C ARG A 285 -12.17 20.78 26.25
N ALA A 286 -12.50 19.88 27.18
CA ALA A 286 -12.40 20.16 28.61
C ALA A 286 -10.95 20.43 29.06
N ARG A 287 -9.99 19.60 28.61
CA ARG A 287 -8.55 19.81 28.88
C ARG A 287 -8.06 21.15 28.31
N ALA A 288 -8.46 21.48 27.09
CA ALA A 288 -8.09 22.73 26.45
C ALA A 288 -8.67 23.94 27.22
N ALA A 289 -9.93 23.88 27.64
CA ALA A 289 -10.57 24.92 28.44
C ALA A 289 -9.90 25.11 29.82
N LEU A 290 -9.52 24.01 30.50
CA LEU A 290 -8.76 24.06 31.74
C LEU A 290 -7.37 24.69 31.52
N GLY A 291 -6.71 24.36 30.41
CA GLY A 291 -5.43 24.95 30.01
C GLY A 291 -5.53 26.47 29.80
N ASP A 292 -6.54 26.93 29.06
CA ASP A 292 -6.79 28.35 28.83
C ASP A 292 -7.09 29.10 30.14
N ALA A 293 -7.90 28.51 31.02
CA ALA A 293 -8.19 29.08 32.34
C ALA A 293 -6.93 29.20 33.22
N ALA A 294 -6.06 28.19 33.22
CA ALA A 294 -4.80 28.22 33.96
C ALA A 294 -3.85 29.31 33.42
N VAL A 295 -3.71 29.45 32.10
CA VAL A 295 -2.86 30.51 31.51
C VAL A 295 -3.35 31.90 31.91
N VAL A 296 -4.65 32.16 31.83
CA VAL A 296 -5.25 33.43 32.24
C VAL A 296 -5.08 33.67 33.74
N GLY A 297 -5.38 32.66 34.57
CA GLY A 297 -5.25 32.74 36.02
C GLY A 297 -3.81 33.02 36.47
N GLY A 298 -2.83 32.33 35.87
CA GLY A 298 -1.42 32.56 36.16
C GLY A 298 -0.95 33.96 35.77
N ALA A 299 -1.43 34.50 34.65
CA ALA A 299 -1.14 35.89 34.25
C ALA A 299 -1.72 36.92 35.24
N VAL A 300 -2.93 36.68 35.76
CA VAL A 300 -3.55 37.53 36.79
C VAL A 300 -2.74 37.49 38.09
N VAL A 301 -2.27 36.31 38.52
CA VAL A 301 -1.42 36.17 39.72
C VAL A 301 -0.12 36.97 39.57
N ILE A 302 0.53 36.92 38.40
CA ILE A 302 1.73 37.73 38.10
C ILE A 302 1.44 39.24 38.15
N GLY A 303 0.26 39.68 37.69
CA GLY A 303 -0.14 41.09 37.65
C GLY A 303 -0.59 41.67 39.00
N SER A 304 -0.80 40.84 40.02
CA SER A 304 -1.26 41.28 41.34
C SER A 304 -0.15 41.98 42.14
N ARG A 305 -0.46 43.11 42.79
CA ARG A 305 0.52 44.09 43.35
C ARG A 305 1.13 43.75 44.72
N GLN A 306 0.91 42.56 45.28
CA GLN A 306 1.49 42.16 46.58
C GLN A 306 2.62 41.15 46.39
N ASP A 307 3.75 41.34 47.09
CA ASP A 307 5.00 40.55 47.09
C ASP A 307 5.43 39.91 45.74
N SER A 308 6.34 40.61 45.04
CA SER A 308 6.58 40.46 43.60
C SER A 308 7.29 39.19 43.12
N SER A 309 7.95 38.43 44.00
CA SER A 309 8.78 37.29 43.58
C SER A 309 8.06 35.94 43.69
N THR A 310 7.32 35.70 44.78
CA THR A 310 6.59 34.43 45.00
C THR A 310 5.39 34.31 44.07
N ASN A 311 4.61 35.38 43.90
CA ASN A 311 3.46 35.40 42.99
C ASN A 311 3.90 35.26 41.53
N ALA A 312 5.04 35.83 41.16
CA ALA A 312 5.61 35.63 39.84
C ALA A 312 5.96 34.16 39.57
N LEU A 313 6.59 33.48 40.53
CA LEU A 313 6.94 32.06 40.40
C LEU A 313 5.69 31.17 40.31
N VAL A 314 4.71 31.40 41.19
CA VAL A 314 3.44 30.64 41.20
C VAL A 314 2.69 30.85 39.90
N GLY A 315 2.53 32.10 39.45
CA GLY A 315 1.83 32.39 38.20
C GLY A 315 2.53 31.83 36.96
N LEU A 316 3.88 31.86 36.92
CA LEU A 316 4.64 31.18 35.86
C LEU A 316 4.45 29.65 35.90
N GLY A 317 4.40 29.06 37.09
CA GLY A 317 4.12 27.63 37.26
C GLY A 317 2.73 27.23 36.75
N VAL A 318 1.70 28.04 37.05
CA VAL A 318 0.33 27.81 36.58
C VAL A 318 0.23 28.01 35.06
N ILE A 319 0.87 29.02 34.49
CA ILE A 319 0.95 29.20 33.03
C ILE A 319 1.61 27.98 32.38
N ALA A 320 2.75 27.53 32.91
CA ALA A 320 3.45 26.36 32.38
C ALA A 320 2.57 25.10 32.43
N ALA A 321 1.86 24.87 33.53
CA ALA A 321 0.90 23.76 33.65
C ALA A 321 -0.26 23.89 32.65
N GLY A 322 -0.80 25.10 32.46
CA GLY A 322 -1.86 25.37 31.49
C GLY A 322 -1.42 25.11 30.05
N LEU A 323 -0.21 25.52 29.68
CA LEU A 323 0.38 25.25 28.36
C LEU A 323 0.61 23.76 28.14
N LEU A 324 1.06 23.01 29.15
CA LEU A 324 1.22 21.56 29.07
C LEU A 324 -0.12 20.84 28.90
N ALA A 325 -1.15 21.24 29.65
CA ALA A 325 -2.50 20.69 29.51
C ALA A 325 -3.08 20.95 28.11
N LYS A 326 -2.85 22.15 27.56
CA LYS A 326 -3.24 22.52 26.20
C LYS A 326 -2.50 21.70 25.14
N ALA A 327 -1.20 21.48 25.31
CA ALA A 327 -0.41 20.64 24.40
C ALA A 327 -0.88 19.17 24.39
N GLY A 328 -1.40 18.67 25.52
CA GLY A 328 -1.99 17.33 25.64
C GLY A 328 -3.44 17.22 25.13
N ALA A 329 -4.07 18.34 24.73
CA ALA A 329 -5.42 18.37 24.19
C ALA A 329 -5.47 18.30 22.65
N GLU A 330 -4.32 18.27 21.97
CA GLU A 330 -4.25 18.15 20.51
C GLU A 330 -4.75 16.77 20.05
N ALA A 331 -5.64 16.76 19.07
CA ALA A 331 -6.22 15.55 18.54
C ALA A 331 -5.20 14.70 17.75
N ASP A 332 -5.34 13.37 17.80
CA ASP A 332 -4.51 12.47 17.01
C ASP A 332 -4.85 12.58 15.51
N THR A 333 -3.89 13.10 14.75
CA THR A 333 -4.00 13.30 13.30
C THR A 333 -3.30 12.23 12.48
N ARG A 334 -2.82 11.15 13.11
CA ARG A 334 -2.26 9.99 12.39
C ARG A 334 -3.37 9.29 11.59
N PHE A 335 -3.05 8.93 10.35
CA PHE A 335 -3.97 8.27 9.42
C PHE A 335 -3.20 7.46 8.38
N ASN A 336 -3.87 6.49 7.77
CA ASN A 336 -3.34 5.75 6.63
C ASN A 336 -3.37 6.61 5.36
N ALA A 337 -2.24 7.25 5.07
CA ALA A 337 -2.05 8.07 3.88
C ALA A 337 -2.03 7.31 2.54
N LEU A 338 -2.09 5.97 2.51
CA LEU A 338 -2.04 5.19 1.28
C LEU A 338 -3.42 4.71 0.78
N LEU A 339 -4.48 4.97 1.56
CA LEU A 339 -5.85 4.66 1.18
C LEU A 339 -6.20 5.22 -0.20
N PRO A 340 -7.00 4.51 -1.01
CA PRO A 340 -7.57 5.05 -2.24
C PRO A 340 -8.66 6.08 -1.95
N ALA A 341 -9.02 6.88 -2.96
CA ALA A 341 -10.23 7.71 -2.92
C ALA A 341 -11.47 6.87 -3.26
N SER A 342 -11.34 5.89 -4.15
CA SER A 342 -12.39 4.95 -4.49
C SER A 342 -11.85 3.56 -4.84
N SER A 343 -12.69 2.54 -4.74
CA SER A 343 -12.40 1.19 -5.26
C SER A 343 -13.49 0.75 -6.24
N SER A 344 -13.11 0.08 -7.32
CA SER A 344 -14.01 -0.50 -8.32
C SER A 344 -13.68 -1.98 -8.52
N ILE A 345 -14.69 -2.81 -8.70
CA ILE A 345 -14.52 -4.25 -8.97
C ILE A 345 -15.28 -4.60 -10.26
N GLY A 346 -14.60 -5.25 -11.19
CA GLY A 346 -15.16 -5.83 -12.41
C GLY A 346 -14.95 -7.34 -12.41
N VAL A 347 -15.90 -8.07 -12.99
CA VAL A 347 -15.86 -9.53 -13.13
C VAL A 347 -16.16 -9.86 -14.59
N LEU A 348 -15.27 -10.61 -15.25
CA LEU A 348 -15.27 -10.83 -16.69
C LEU A 348 -15.23 -12.32 -17.02
N SER A 349 -15.90 -12.70 -18.11
CA SER A 349 -15.74 -14.00 -18.78
C SER A 349 -15.01 -13.77 -20.09
N LEU A 350 -13.69 -13.99 -20.10
CA LEU A 350 -12.83 -13.75 -21.26
C LEU A 350 -12.53 -15.04 -22.03
N PRO A 351 -12.32 -14.97 -23.36
CA PRO A 351 -11.82 -16.11 -24.12
C PRO A 351 -10.49 -16.65 -23.56
N PRO A 352 -10.24 -17.98 -23.59
CA PRO A 352 -9.07 -18.60 -22.95
C PRO A 352 -7.81 -18.50 -23.81
N TYR A 353 -7.55 -17.33 -24.40
CA TYR A 353 -6.33 -17.04 -25.15
C TYR A 353 -5.63 -15.82 -24.59
N ARG A 354 -4.35 -15.66 -24.91
CA ARG A 354 -3.50 -14.55 -24.47
C ARG A 354 -3.68 -13.35 -25.39
N ALA A 355 -4.02 -12.19 -24.82
CA ALA A 355 -4.21 -10.95 -25.58
C ALA A 355 -4.12 -9.71 -24.66
N PRO A 356 -4.03 -8.49 -25.23
CA PRO A 356 -4.06 -7.28 -24.42
C PRO A 356 -5.38 -7.10 -23.66
N LEU A 357 -5.28 -6.85 -22.35
CA LEU A 357 -6.39 -6.36 -21.52
C LEU A 357 -6.17 -4.87 -21.22
N VAL A 358 -7.13 -4.04 -21.58
CA VAL A 358 -7.12 -2.60 -21.32
C VAL A 358 -8.15 -2.29 -20.25
N VAL A 359 -7.75 -1.51 -19.25
CA VAL A 359 -8.59 -1.10 -18.12
C VAL A 359 -8.52 0.42 -17.99
N GLU A 360 -9.67 1.08 -17.84
CA GLU A 360 -9.74 2.54 -17.71
C GLU A 360 -10.96 2.95 -16.86
N LEU A 361 -10.82 4.01 -16.06
CA LEU A 361 -11.97 4.74 -15.50
C LEU A 361 -12.44 5.77 -16.51
N ALA A 362 -13.68 5.63 -16.98
CA ALA A 362 -14.20 6.47 -18.05
C ALA A 362 -14.10 7.97 -17.72
N GLY A 363 -13.54 8.75 -18.64
CA GLY A 363 -13.33 10.20 -18.44
C GLY A 363 -12.04 10.56 -17.68
N PHE A 364 -11.22 9.57 -17.29
CA PHE A 364 -9.91 9.77 -16.69
C PHE A 364 -8.82 9.12 -17.54
N PRO A 365 -8.29 9.79 -18.59
CA PRO A 365 -7.30 9.19 -19.49
C PRO A 365 -5.99 8.77 -18.79
N GLY A 366 -5.65 9.37 -17.65
CA GLY A 366 -4.51 8.95 -16.83
C GLY A 366 -4.76 7.63 -16.10
N SER A 367 -5.99 7.15 -16.01
CA SER A 367 -6.29 5.84 -15.41
C SER A 367 -6.09 4.66 -16.37
N ARG A 368 -5.84 4.92 -17.66
CA ARG A 368 -5.74 3.88 -18.69
C ARG A 368 -4.49 3.02 -18.48
N VAL A 369 -4.70 1.73 -18.24
CA VAL A 369 -3.65 0.70 -18.13
C VAL A 369 -3.82 -0.33 -19.23
N VAL A 370 -2.73 -0.65 -19.93
CA VAL A 370 -2.66 -1.70 -20.94
C VAL A 370 -1.82 -2.85 -20.42
N LEU A 371 -2.42 -4.03 -20.26
CA LEU A 371 -1.74 -5.27 -19.91
C LEU A 371 -1.54 -6.08 -21.20
N PRO A 372 -0.39 -5.97 -21.89
CA PRO A 372 -0.26 -6.36 -23.31
C PRO A 372 -0.31 -7.87 -23.55
N ASP A 373 -0.04 -8.66 -22.52
CA ASP A 373 0.14 -10.11 -22.64
C ASP A 373 -0.70 -10.85 -21.58
N PHE A 374 -1.91 -10.35 -21.34
CA PHE A 374 -2.80 -10.87 -20.31
C PHE A 374 -3.32 -12.26 -20.69
N THR A 375 -3.24 -13.19 -19.74
CA THR A 375 -3.77 -14.55 -19.88
C THR A 375 -4.91 -14.70 -18.88
N PRO A 376 -6.17 -14.85 -19.33
CA PRO A 376 -7.29 -15.14 -18.45
C PRO A 376 -7.13 -16.46 -17.72
N GLY A 377 -7.74 -16.57 -16.54
CA GLY A 377 -7.69 -17.79 -15.73
C GLY A 377 -8.76 -18.79 -16.14
N SER A 378 -9.19 -19.58 -15.18
CA SER A 378 -10.35 -20.48 -15.31
C SER A 378 -11.45 -20.08 -14.31
N PRO A 379 -12.67 -20.62 -14.41
CA PRO A 379 -13.70 -20.38 -13.39
C PRO A 379 -13.32 -20.85 -11.99
N ASP A 380 -12.54 -21.93 -11.88
CA ASP A 380 -12.08 -22.49 -10.60
C ASP A 380 -10.82 -21.78 -10.06
N ASP A 381 -10.09 -21.10 -10.95
CA ASP A 381 -8.87 -20.35 -10.63
C ASP A 381 -8.83 -19.07 -11.50
N PRO A 382 -9.68 -18.07 -11.18
CA PRO A 382 -9.80 -16.88 -11.99
C PRO A 382 -8.57 -15.98 -11.82
N SER A 383 -8.10 -15.38 -12.90
CA SER A 383 -7.01 -14.41 -12.83
C SER A 383 -7.47 -13.14 -12.11
N VAL A 384 -6.68 -12.66 -11.16
CA VAL A 384 -6.95 -11.43 -10.42
C VAL A 384 -6.01 -10.34 -10.90
N VAL A 385 -6.58 -9.24 -11.36
CA VAL A 385 -5.88 -8.01 -11.76
C VAL A 385 -6.12 -6.97 -10.67
N TYR A 386 -5.04 -6.44 -10.09
CA TYR A 386 -5.13 -5.36 -9.11
C TYR A 386 -4.29 -4.15 -9.57
N LEU A 387 -4.97 -3.01 -9.71
CA LEU A 387 -4.37 -1.76 -10.18
C LEU A 387 -4.54 -0.66 -9.13
N ARG A 388 -3.42 -0.16 -8.61
CA ARG A 388 -3.39 0.99 -7.70
C ARG A 388 -2.99 2.27 -8.42
N LEU A 389 -3.95 3.16 -8.68
CA LEU A 389 -3.79 4.37 -9.49
C LEU A 389 -3.85 5.64 -8.62
N PRO A 390 -2.76 6.06 -7.95
CA PRO A 390 -2.77 7.21 -7.05
C PRO A 390 -2.94 8.57 -7.76
N ASP A 391 -2.60 8.67 -9.05
CA ASP A 391 -2.81 9.87 -9.87
C ASP A 391 -3.55 9.50 -11.15
N LEU A 392 -4.77 10.04 -11.31
CA LEU A 392 -5.65 9.79 -12.45
C LEU A 392 -5.44 10.76 -13.61
N TYR A 393 -4.59 11.78 -13.43
CA TYR A 393 -4.36 12.85 -14.40
C TYR A 393 -2.94 12.80 -14.96
N ASN A 394 -1.93 12.56 -14.12
CA ASN A 394 -0.53 12.50 -14.53
C ASN A 394 0.02 11.08 -14.44
N ALA A 395 -0.52 10.20 -15.27
CA ALA A 395 -0.01 8.84 -15.34
C ALA A 395 1.36 8.75 -16.03
N PRO A 396 2.25 7.89 -15.53
CA PRO A 396 3.50 7.59 -16.21
C PRO A 396 3.24 6.78 -17.49
N ASP A 397 4.09 6.98 -18.50
CA ASP A 397 3.96 6.39 -19.83
C ASP A 397 3.90 4.85 -19.81
N PHE A 398 4.57 4.23 -18.83
CA PHE A 398 4.59 2.77 -18.71
C PHE A 398 3.19 2.19 -18.54
N LEU A 399 2.20 2.92 -18.01
CA LEU A 399 0.82 2.40 -17.89
C LEU A 399 0.18 2.13 -19.27
N ARG A 400 0.55 2.91 -20.29
CA ARG A 400 -0.05 2.85 -21.63
C ARG A 400 0.76 2.04 -22.63
N SER A 401 2.01 1.68 -22.30
CA SER A 401 2.84 0.84 -23.15
C SER A 401 2.07 -0.43 -23.52
N ASP A 402 2.07 -0.83 -24.79
CA ASP A 402 1.51 -2.10 -25.27
C ASP A 402 2.62 -3.13 -25.54
N HIS A 403 3.86 -2.80 -25.18
CA HIS A 403 5.03 -3.60 -25.47
C HIS A 403 5.65 -4.15 -24.18
N LEU A 404 5.98 -5.44 -24.20
CA LEU A 404 6.78 -6.08 -23.16
C LEU A 404 8.27 -5.92 -23.50
N ALA A 405 8.97 -5.04 -22.78
CA ALA A 405 10.38 -4.75 -23.00
C ALA A 405 11.31 -5.89 -22.55
N HIS A 406 10.90 -6.61 -21.50
CA HIS A 406 11.73 -7.61 -20.84
C HIS A 406 11.00 -8.96 -20.75
N PRO A 407 11.40 -9.96 -21.56
CA PRO A 407 10.95 -11.34 -21.40
C PRO A 407 11.25 -11.85 -19.98
N ASN A 408 10.34 -12.64 -19.42
CA ASN A 408 10.33 -13.05 -18.01
C ASN A 408 9.59 -14.39 -17.84
N ASP A 409 9.35 -14.84 -16.61
CA ASP A 409 8.75 -16.18 -16.38
C ASP A 409 7.28 -16.26 -16.83
N ALA A 410 6.54 -15.15 -16.86
CA ALA A 410 5.17 -15.11 -17.33
C ALA A 410 5.04 -14.93 -18.86
N SER A 411 6.07 -14.34 -19.47
CA SER A 411 6.18 -14.11 -20.90
C SER A 411 7.56 -14.57 -21.35
N PRO A 412 7.71 -15.88 -21.62
CA PRO A 412 9.00 -16.54 -21.73
C PRO A 412 9.85 -15.94 -22.87
N PRO A 413 11.19 -16.05 -22.77
CA PRO A 413 12.08 -15.61 -23.84
C PRO A 413 11.84 -16.35 -25.15
N ARG A 414 12.26 -15.73 -26.24
CA ARG A 414 12.23 -16.26 -27.60
C ARG A 414 13.65 -16.56 -28.07
N VAL A 415 13.77 -17.35 -29.14
CA VAL A 415 15.08 -17.58 -29.79
C VAL A 415 15.66 -16.23 -30.23
N GLY A 416 16.89 -15.95 -29.80
CA GLY A 416 17.57 -14.66 -30.02
C GLY A 416 17.59 -13.76 -28.78
N ASP A 417 16.70 -13.98 -27.81
CA ASP A 417 16.84 -13.36 -26.49
C ASP A 417 18.02 -13.98 -25.73
N PHE A 418 18.61 -13.21 -24.82
CA PHE A 418 19.68 -13.67 -23.93
C PHE A 418 19.70 -12.87 -22.62
N PRO A 419 20.41 -13.32 -21.57
CA PRO A 419 20.31 -12.76 -20.22
C PRO A 419 20.64 -11.26 -20.14
N TRP A 420 19.86 -10.53 -19.35
CA TRP A 420 20.09 -9.12 -19.07
C TRP A 420 21.47 -8.86 -18.46
N ILE A 421 21.96 -9.75 -17.58
CA ILE A 421 23.30 -9.64 -16.98
C ILE A 421 24.46 -9.71 -17.97
N LEU A 422 24.18 -10.08 -19.23
CA LEU A 422 25.13 -10.12 -20.33
C LEU A 422 24.81 -9.05 -21.39
N GLY A 423 24.00 -8.04 -21.05
CA GLY A 423 23.64 -6.94 -21.95
C GLY A 423 22.41 -7.20 -22.82
N GLY A 424 21.73 -8.33 -22.63
CA GLY A 424 20.45 -8.63 -23.28
C GLY A 424 19.25 -7.95 -22.59
N ASN A 425 18.04 -8.37 -22.95
CA ASN A 425 16.80 -7.86 -22.35
C ASN A 425 16.06 -8.88 -21.46
N CYS A 426 16.46 -10.15 -21.49
CA CYS A 426 15.72 -11.20 -20.79
C CYS A 426 16.03 -11.22 -19.28
N VAL A 427 14.98 -11.20 -18.46
CA VAL A 427 15.03 -11.32 -17.01
C VAL A 427 14.26 -12.55 -16.51
N ALA A 428 14.11 -13.57 -17.36
CA ALA A 428 13.55 -14.85 -16.93
C ALA A 428 14.50 -15.57 -15.97
N THR A 429 13.92 -16.32 -15.04
CA THR A 429 14.64 -17.17 -14.11
C THR A 429 15.52 -18.14 -14.89
N PRO A 430 16.80 -18.32 -14.51
CA PRO A 430 17.69 -19.25 -15.19
C PRO A 430 17.28 -20.70 -14.91
N THR A 431 16.50 -21.28 -15.83
CA THR A 431 16.08 -22.69 -15.83
C THR A 431 16.72 -23.42 -17.00
N GLN A 432 16.61 -24.75 -17.06
CA GLN A 432 17.04 -25.51 -18.23
C GLN A 432 16.31 -25.05 -19.49
N GLN A 433 15.00 -24.85 -19.43
CA GLN A 433 14.20 -24.35 -20.56
C GLN A 433 14.67 -22.97 -21.03
N THR A 434 14.93 -22.05 -20.10
CA THR A 434 15.44 -20.71 -20.41
C THR A 434 16.81 -20.80 -21.10
N LEU A 435 17.70 -21.68 -20.60
CA LEU A 435 19.02 -21.90 -21.17
C LEU A 435 18.94 -22.52 -22.57
N ASP A 436 18.06 -23.51 -22.78
CA ASP A 436 17.86 -24.15 -24.08
C ASP A 436 17.45 -23.11 -25.15
N ILE A 437 16.60 -22.14 -24.79
CA ILE A 437 16.20 -21.05 -25.68
C ILE A 437 17.40 -20.16 -26.05
N TYR A 438 18.25 -19.83 -25.07
CA TYR A 438 19.48 -19.06 -25.33
C TYR A 438 20.45 -19.83 -26.24
N GLN A 439 20.61 -21.13 -25.99
CA GLN A 439 21.48 -22.01 -26.76
C GLN A 439 20.98 -22.22 -28.19
N ALA A 440 19.66 -22.31 -28.39
CA ALA A 440 19.05 -22.30 -29.72
C ALA A 440 19.32 -20.99 -30.49
N GLY A 441 19.50 -19.87 -29.77
CA GLY A 441 19.95 -18.59 -30.33
C GLY A 441 21.46 -18.49 -30.57
N GLY A 442 22.24 -19.52 -30.24
CA GLY A 442 23.71 -19.51 -30.32
C GLY A 442 24.42 -18.87 -29.13
N TYR A 443 23.69 -18.49 -28.08
CA TYR A 443 24.24 -17.93 -26.85
C TYR A 443 24.47 -19.05 -25.81
N LEU A 444 25.51 -18.93 -24.99
CA LEU A 444 25.75 -19.81 -23.83
C LEU A 444 25.84 -21.33 -24.16
N SER A 445 26.23 -21.70 -25.37
CA SER A 445 26.26 -23.10 -25.87
C SER A 445 27.18 -24.05 -25.10
N GLY A 446 28.07 -23.53 -24.25
CA GLY A 446 28.97 -24.32 -23.39
C GLY A 446 28.68 -24.21 -21.90
N LEU A 447 27.61 -23.51 -21.49
CA LEU A 447 27.26 -23.33 -20.09
C LEU A 447 26.15 -24.29 -19.67
N SER A 448 26.20 -24.74 -18.42
CA SER A 448 25.10 -25.40 -17.71
C SER A 448 24.20 -24.37 -17.01
N VAL A 449 23.06 -24.83 -16.48
CA VAL A 449 22.19 -24.00 -15.62
C VAL A 449 22.94 -23.53 -14.37
N GLU A 450 23.79 -24.39 -13.80
CA GLU A 450 24.59 -24.06 -12.61
C GLU A 450 25.64 -22.98 -12.90
N ASP A 451 26.27 -23.02 -14.08
CA ASP A 451 27.17 -21.95 -14.52
C ASP A 451 26.41 -20.62 -14.69
N LEU A 452 25.19 -20.67 -15.24
CA LEU A 452 24.36 -19.48 -15.36
C LEU A 452 23.95 -18.93 -13.98
N HIS A 453 23.58 -19.79 -13.03
CA HIS A 453 23.30 -19.38 -11.63
C HIS A 453 24.53 -18.74 -10.99
N ARG A 454 25.71 -19.34 -11.20
CA ARG A 454 26.98 -18.80 -10.73
C ARG A 454 27.26 -17.42 -11.32
N LEU A 455 26.99 -17.19 -12.60
CA LEU A 455 27.13 -15.86 -13.22
C LEU A 455 26.25 -14.81 -12.53
N TYR A 456 24.98 -15.12 -12.26
CA TYR A 456 24.10 -14.21 -11.49
C TYR A 456 24.68 -13.93 -10.10
N ALA A 457 25.16 -14.95 -9.39
CA ALA A 457 25.76 -14.78 -8.07
C ALA A 457 27.03 -13.92 -8.11
N LEU A 458 27.88 -14.07 -9.14
CA LEU A 458 29.07 -13.23 -9.35
C LEU A 458 28.74 -11.76 -9.64
N GLU A 459 27.57 -11.50 -10.21
CA GLU A 459 27.03 -10.15 -10.39
C GLU A 459 26.36 -9.58 -9.13
N GLY A 460 26.32 -10.36 -8.04
CA GLY A 460 25.64 -9.98 -6.79
C GLY A 460 24.13 -10.07 -6.88
N ILE A 461 23.59 -10.85 -7.82
CA ILE A 461 22.15 -10.99 -8.04
C ILE A 461 21.65 -12.28 -7.40
N VAL A 462 20.61 -12.15 -6.59
CA VAL A 462 19.88 -13.23 -5.94
C VAL A 462 18.67 -13.59 -6.78
N ILE A 463 18.50 -14.87 -7.09
CA ILE A 463 17.33 -15.38 -7.80
C ILE A 463 16.17 -15.57 -6.81
N GLY A 464 14.98 -15.08 -7.14
CA GLY A 464 13.79 -15.04 -6.29
C GLY A 464 13.48 -13.64 -5.74
N ALA A 465 12.28 -13.47 -5.20
CA ALA A 465 11.83 -12.23 -4.58
C ALA A 465 12.12 -12.25 -3.08
N GLY A 466 12.62 -11.13 -2.54
CA GLY A 466 12.72 -10.92 -1.11
C GLY A 466 13.81 -11.75 -0.40
N PRO A 467 13.96 -11.54 0.92
CA PRO A 467 14.93 -12.25 1.74
C PRO A 467 14.50 -13.70 1.95
N ARG A 468 15.45 -14.62 1.80
CA ARG A 468 15.22 -16.06 2.03
C ARG A 468 15.20 -16.45 3.50
N ASP A 469 15.65 -15.54 4.37
CA ASP A 469 15.71 -15.73 5.82
C ASP A 469 15.60 -14.38 6.57
N GLU A 470 15.48 -14.42 7.90
CA GLU A 470 15.35 -13.21 8.71
C GLU A 470 16.58 -12.30 8.68
N SER A 471 17.79 -12.87 8.47
CA SER A 471 19.04 -12.09 8.44
C SER A 471 19.14 -11.21 7.20
N GLN A 472 18.50 -11.62 6.11
CA GLN A 472 18.43 -10.88 4.85
C GLN A 472 17.37 -9.77 4.85
N ARG A 473 16.44 -9.75 5.83
CA ARG A 473 15.37 -8.71 5.90
C ARG A 473 15.91 -7.28 6.03
N ALA A 474 17.14 -7.14 6.51
CA ALA A 474 17.78 -5.84 6.69
C ALA A 474 18.33 -5.25 5.37
N ASP A 475 18.50 -6.06 4.32
CA ASP A 475 18.99 -5.58 3.02
C ASP A 475 17.82 -5.09 2.14
N PRO A 476 17.65 -3.77 1.95
CA PRO A 476 16.57 -3.23 1.13
C PRO A 476 16.72 -3.60 -0.35
N ASP A 477 17.94 -3.86 -0.83
CA ASP A 477 18.20 -4.11 -2.26
C ASP A 477 17.72 -5.51 -2.69
N LEU A 478 17.54 -6.44 -1.75
CA LEU A 478 16.95 -7.76 -1.99
C LEU A 478 15.43 -7.71 -2.21
N TYR A 479 14.79 -6.59 -1.92
CA TYR A 479 13.36 -6.38 -2.19
C TYR A 479 13.10 -5.66 -3.51
N ARG A 480 14.16 -5.18 -4.17
CA ARG A 480 14.07 -4.41 -5.39
C ARG A 480 14.52 -5.26 -6.58
N HIS A 481 13.75 -5.20 -7.66
CA HIS A 481 14.06 -5.92 -8.88
C HIS A 481 15.37 -5.39 -9.51
N ILE A 482 16.15 -6.26 -10.18
CA ILE A 482 17.42 -5.88 -10.82
C ILE A 482 17.28 -4.73 -11.83
N LEU A 483 16.15 -4.68 -12.56
CA LEU A 483 15.86 -3.61 -13.53
C LEU A 483 15.65 -2.24 -12.86
N GLU A 484 15.43 -2.20 -11.55
CA GLU A 484 15.25 -0.97 -10.80
C GLU A 484 16.47 -0.64 -9.93
N GLY A 485 17.60 -1.30 -10.21
CA GLY A 485 18.85 -1.15 -9.48
C GLY A 485 18.87 -1.89 -8.14
N GLY A 486 18.02 -2.90 -7.96
CA GLY A 486 18.14 -3.84 -6.83
C GLY A 486 19.03 -5.04 -7.15
N HIS A 487 18.98 -6.03 -6.28
CA HIS A 487 19.77 -7.27 -6.38
C HIS A 487 18.91 -8.53 -6.57
N ALA A 488 17.58 -8.41 -6.65
CA ALA A 488 16.69 -9.55 -6.78
C ALA A 488 16.18 -9.75 -8.21
N LEU A 489 16.32 -10.97 -8.73
CA LEU A 489 15.72 -11.41 -10.00
C LEU A 489 14.45 -12.20 -9.70
N PHE A 490 13.29 -11.62 -10.00
CA PHE A 490 12.01 -12.28 -9.85
C PHE A 490 11.01 -11.74 -10.86
N THR A 491 10.03 -12.55 -11.24
CA THR A 491 8.91 -12.07 -12.05
C THR A 491 7.80 -11.57 -11.12
N PRO A 492 7.46 -10.27 -11.09
CA PRO A 492 6.29 -9.78 -10.35
C PRO A 492 5.03 -10.50 -10.83
N ALA A 493 4.00 -10.57 -9.98
CA ALA A 493 2.74 -11.21 -10.35
C ALA A 493 2.14 -10.54 -11.61
N PRO A 494 1.82 -11.31 -12.68
CA PRO A 494 1.16 -10.77 -13.87
C PRO A 494 -0.16 -10.07 -13.51
N GLY A 495 -0.52 -9.03 -14.25
CA GLY A 495 -1.73 -8.25 -13.96
C GLY A 495 -1.60 -7.25 -12.81
N THR A 496 -0.40 -7.07 -12.25
CA THR A 496 -0.09 -6.00 -11.29
C THR A 496 0.60 -4.81 -11.94
N LEU A 497 0.56 -3.65 -11.27
CA LEU A 497 1.30 -2.47 -11.74
C LEU A 497 2.81 -2.61 -11.65
N ALA A 498 3.35 -3.42 -10.74
CA ALA A 498 4.78 -3.69 -10.72
C ALA A 498 5.23 -4.51 -11.92
N TYR A 499 4.48 -5.54 -12.30
CA TYR A 499 4.72 -6.26 -13.55
C TYR A 499 4.74 -5.29 -14.73
N LYS A 500 3.74 -4.40 -14.80
CA LYS A 500 3.66 -3.37 -15.84
C LYS A 500 4.87 -2.43 -15.84
N ARG A 501 5.17 -1.84 -14.68
CA ARG A 501 6.26 -0.88 -14.51
C ARG A 501 7.61 -1.47 -14.82
N ILE A 502 7.89 -2.68 -14.34
CA ILE A 502 9.19 -3.33 -14.47
C ILE A 502 9.36 -3.91 -15.87
N MET A 503 8.38 -4.67 -16.36
CA MET A 503 8.54 -5.47 -17.58
C MET A 503 8.20 -4.73 -18.88
N CYS A 504 7.42 -3.64 -18.81
CA CYS A 504 7.03 -2.86 -19.99
C CYS A 504 7.79 -1.53 -20.12
N THR A 505 8.70 -1.22 -19.19
CA THR A 505 9.59 -0.06 -19.28
C THR A 505 10.91 -0.50 -19.89
N GLN A 506 11.41 0.24 -20.88
CA GLN A 506 12.76 0.01 -21.39
C GLN A 506 13.79 0.47 -20.37
N HIS A 507 14.66 -0.45 -19.95
CA HIS A 507 15.80 -0.13 -19.08
C HIS A 507 17.09 -0.02 -19.89
N ALA A 508 18.08 0.67 -19.32
CA ALA A 508 19.42 0.70 -19.90
C ALA A 508 20.02 -0.72 -19.91
N PRO A 509 20.83 -1.07 -20.93
CA PRO A 509 21.56 -2.33 -20.93
C PRO A 509 22.43 -2.45 -19.67
N TYR A 510 22.48 -3.66 -19.11
CA TYR A 510 23.34 -3.93 -17.97
C TYR A 510 24.82 -3.85 -18.37
N THR A 511 25.63 -3.29 -17.47
CA THR A 511 27.09 -3.35 -17.58
C THR A 511 27.60 -4.42 -16.61
N PRO A 512 28.16 -5.55 -17.11
CA PRO A 512 28.71 -6.59 -16.27
C PRO A 512 29.77 -6.07 -15.28
N ARG A 513 29.70 -6.54 -14.04
CA ARG A 513 30.62 -6.17 -12.95
C ARG A 513 31.74 -7.19 -12.79
N SER A 514 31.45 -8.47 -13.02
CA SER A 514 32.45 -9.54 -12.90
C SER A 514 33.29 -9.69 -14.17
N PRO A 515 34.57 -10.08 -14.06
CA PRO A 515 35.41 -10.38 -15.22
C PRO A 515 34.85 -11.52 -16.09
N GLU A 516 34.08 -12.45 -15.50
CA GLU A 516 33.52 -13.59 -16.21
C GLU A 516 32.35 -13.16 -17.11
N ALA A 517 31.37 -12.44 -16.56
CA ALA A 517 30.26 -11.89 -17.33
C ALA A 517 30.73 -10.85 -18.35
N ALA A 518 31.75 -10.03 -18.03
CA ALA A 518 32.32 -9.06 -18.96
C ALA A 518 32.94 -9.71 -20.21
N ARG A 519 33.63 -10.86 -20.05
CA ARG A 519 34.17 -11.61 -21.19
C ARG A 519 33.06 -12.16 -22.09
N LEU A 520 32.03 -12.75 -21.50
CA LEU A 520 30.86 -13.25 -22.24
C LEU A 520 30.11 -12.12 -22.96
N TYR A 521 29.90 -10.97 -22.29
CA TYR A 521 29.33 -9.77 -22.89
C TYR A 521 30.13 -9.31 -24.12
N GLN A 522 31.46 -9.24 -24.03
CA GLN A 522 32.31 -8.87 -25.17
C GLN A 522 32.19 -9.87 -26.31
N GLN A 523 32.19 -11.17 -26.01
CA GLN A 523 32.03 -12.23 -27.01
C GLN A 523 30.72 -12.09 -27.78
N TYR A 524 29.61 -11.83 -27.08
CA TYR A 524 28.29 -11.76 -27.71
C TYR A 524 28.01 -10.43 -28.40
N THR A 525 28.48 -9.31 -27.85
CA THR A 525 28.34 -7.99 -28.52
C THR A 525 29.21 -7.88 -29.77
N GLN A 526 30.41 -8.46 -29.79
CA GLN A 526 31.25 -8.52 -30.99
C GLN A 526 30.66 -9.44 -32.08
N SER A 527 30.07 -10.56 -31.68
CA SER A 527 29.45 -11.51 -32.62
C SER A 527 28.18 -10.94 -33.26
N SER A 528 27.39 -10.18 -32.50
CA SER A 528 26.15 -9.53 -32.96
C SER A 528 26.39 -8.34 -33.90
N ALA A 529 27.59 -7.75 -33.87
CA ALA A 529 27.96 -6.62 -34.73
C ALA A 529 28.29 -7.02 -36.18
N SER A 530 28.29 -8.33 -36.50
CA SER A 530 28.33 -8.77 -37.89
C SER A 530 26.92 -8.69 -38.46
N PRO A 531 26.61 -7.74 -39.36
CA PRO A 531 25.29 -7.70 -39.99
C PRO A 531 25.04 -9.08 -40.63
N PRO A 532 23.82 -9.62 -40.56
CA PRO A 532 23.49 -10.82 -41.31
C PRO A 532 23.89 -10.53 -42.75
N ILE A 533 24.85 -11.30 -43.27
CA ILE A 533 25.17 -11.29 -44.69
C ILE A 533 23.82 -11.51 -45.35
N THR A 534 23.31 -10.47 -46.02
CA THR A 534 22.11 -10.55 -46.84
C THR A 534 22.43 -11.56 -47.93
N GLY A 535 22.21 -12.84 -47.62
CA GLY A 535 22.19 -13.88 -48.62
C GLY A 535 21.09 -13.47 -49.59
N GLU A 536 21.51 -13.15 -50.81
CA GLU A 536 20.61 -12.98 -51.94
C GLU A 536 19.62 -14.15 -51.90
N GLN A 537 18.35 -13.84 -51.64
CA GLN A 537 17.28 -14.80 -51.86
C GLN A 537 17.26 -15.08 -53.37
N PRO A 538 17.35 -16.35 -53.80
CA PRO A 538 17.18 -16.71 -55.20
C PRO A 538 15.75 -16.46 -55.70
#